data_AF-A0A919AEN4-F1
#
_entry.id   AF-A0A919AEN4-F1
#
_cell.length_a   1.000
_cell.length_b   1.000
_cell.length_c   1.000
_cell.angle_alpha   90.00
_cell.angle_beta   90.00
_cell.angle_gamma   90.00
#
_symmetry.space_group_name_H-M   'P 1'
#
loop_
_entity.id
_entity.type
_entity.pdbx_description
1 polymer ?
#
loop_
_entity_poly.entity_id
_entity_poly.type
_entity_poly.pdbx_seq_one_letter_code
_entity_poly.pdbx_strand_id
1 'polypeptide(L)'
;MAAQTEESDCAREQTKAEQDVDQVRQRAARDQQRLDSGAVTSPKDLENLQKEITSLAKRQGDLEDVVLEVMERRESAQERVAELTERVSSVQSKIDDATGRRDAAQQELDREAATVTKEREVVAASIPADLLKLYDKLRAQQGGVGAAKLYQRRCEGCRLELNITEVNEVKAASPDTVLRCENCRRILVRTAESGL
;
A
#
# COMPACT_ATOMS: atom_id res chain seq x y z
N MET A 1 -16.78 7.50 5.32
CA MET A 1 -15.65 8.40 4.97
C MET A 1 -16.15 9.84 4.97
N ALA A 2 -15.30 10.84 5.18
CA ALA A 2 -15.71 12.25 5.30
C ALA A 2 -16.62 12.73 4.14
N ALA A 3 -16.31 12.35 2.89
CA ALA A 3 -17.12 12.69 1.72
C ALA A 3 -18.54 12.06 1.72
N GLN A 4 -18.69 10.84 2.26
CA GLN A 4 -20.02 10.20 2.40
C GLN A 4 -20.84 10.86 3.51
N THR A 5 -20.18 11.31 4.58
CA THR A 5 -20.84 12.08 5.64
C THR A 5 -21.30 13.44 5.10
N GLU A 6 -20.46 14.12 4.32
CA GLU A 6 -20.77 15.37 3.64
C GLU A 6 -21.97 15.23 2.68
N GLU A 7 -22.00 14.18 1.86
CA GLU A 7 -23.15 13.90 0.96
C GLU A 7 -24.44 13.64 1.76
N SER A 8 -24.37 12.83 2.82
CA SER A 8 -25.51 12.53 3.67
C SER A 8 -26.03 13.76 4.41
N ASP A 9 -25.14 14.65 4.84
CA ASP A 9 -25.52 15.90 5.50
C ASP A 9 -26.18 16.85 4.51
N CYS A 10 -25.63 17.01 3.30
CA CYS A 10 -26.25 17.80 2.24
C CYS A 10 -27.60 17.23 1.79
N ALA A 11 -27.76 15.90 1.74
CA ALA A 11 -29.04 15.26 1.43
C ALA A 11 -30.11 15.60 2.48
N ARG A 12 -29.75 15.57 3.77
CA ARG A 12 -30.66 15.96 4.86
C ARG A 12 -30.99 17.46 4.81
N GLU A 13 -30.00 18.29 4.53
CA GLU A 13 -30.18 19.74 4.37
C GLU A 13 -31.11 20.05 3.19
N GLN A 14 -30.95 19.35 2.06
CA GLN A 14 -31.80 19.50 0.88
C GLN A 14 -33.26 19.17 1.23
N THR A 15 -33.50 18.01 1.87
CA THR A 15 -34.85 17.61 2.28
C THR A 15 -35.50 18.65 3.19
N LYS A 16 -34.72 19.26 4.10
CA LYS A 16 -35.23 20.31 4.98
C LYS A 16 -35.56 21.59 4.22
N ALA A 17 -34.68 22.03 3.32
CA ALA A 17 -34.90 23.23 2.52
C ALA A 17 -36.14 23.09 1.62
N GLU A 18 -36.32 21.92 0.99
CA GLU A 18 -37.51 21.59 0.19
C GLU A 18 -38.80 21.62 1.05
N GLN A 19 -38.75 21.08 2.27
CA GLN A 19 -39.89 21.15 3.20
C GLN A 19 -40.24 22.58 3.61
N ASP A 20 -39.24 23.45 3.81
CA ASP A 20 -39.46 24.86 4.14
C ASP A 20 -40.11 25.60 2.96
N VAL A 21 -39.68 25.34 1.72
CA VAL A 21 -40.34 25.85 0.49
C VAL A 21 -41.79 25.41 0.44
N ASP A 22 -42.06 24.11 0.64
CA ASP A 22 -43.41 23.56 0.58
C ASP A 22 -44.34 24.17 1.62
N GLN A 23 -43.86 24.44 2.84
CA GLN A 23 -44.66 25.10 3.87
C GLN A 23 -45.08 26.52 3.45
N VAL A 24 -44.15 27.30 2.88
CA VAL A 24 -44.44 28.66 2.40
C VAL A 24 -45.39 28.62 1.21
N ARG A 25 -45.15 27.71 0.25
CA ARG A 25 -46.00 27.51 -0.92
C ARG A 25 -47.44 27.14 -0.54
N GLN A 26 -47.61 26.21 0.40
CA GLN A 26 -48.94 25.84 0.91
C GLN A 26 -49.64 26.99 1.61
N ARG A 27 -48.92 27.84 2.36
CA ARG A 27 -49.49 29.03 3.00
C ARG A 27 -49.91 30.06 1.96
N ALA A 28 -49.05 30.38 1.01
CA ALA A 28 -49.34 31.30 -0.08
C ALA A 28 -50.57 30.87 -0.87
N ALA A 29 -50.70 29.57 -1.18
CA ALA A 29 -51.87 29.02 -1.86
C ALA A 29 -53.17 29.20 -1.07
N ARG A 30 -53.15 28.98 0.25
CA ARG A 30 -54.33 29.21 1.12
C ARG A 30 -54.72 30.67 1.17
N ASP A 31 -53.75 31.57 1.28
CA ASP A 31 -54.00 33.01 1.36
C ASP A 31 -54.50 33.57 0.02
N GLN A 32 -53.95 33.09 -1.10
CA GLN A 32 -54.46 33.39 -2.44
C GLN A 32 -55.90 32.90 -2.63
N GLN A 33 -56.20 31.66 -2.23
CA GLN A 33 -57.57 31.13 -2.31
C GLN A 33 -58.57 31.96 -1.47
N ARG A 34 -58.16 32.43 -0.29
CA ARG A 34 -58.98 33.33 0.55
C ARG A 34 -59.23 34.67 -0.14
N LEU A 35 -58.21 35.25 -0.77
CA LEU A 35 -58.33 36.48 -1.54
C LEU A 35 -59.32 36.30 -2.71
N ASP A 36 -59.17 35.23 -3.48
CA ASP A 36 -59.97 34.95 -4.68
C ASP A 36 -61.43 34.58 -4.35
N SER A 37 -61.69 34.02 -3.17
CA SER A 37 -63.03 33.64 -2.72
C SER A 37 -63.97 34.82 -2.43
N GLY A 38 -63.43 36.03 -2.28
CA GLY A 38 -64.21 37.20 -1.88
C GLY A 38 -64.74 37.15 -0.44
N ALA A 39 -64.32 36.17 0.38
CA ALA A 39 -64.76 36.02 1.76
C ALA A 39 -64.27 37.15 2.69
N VAL A 40 -63.25 37.92 2.29
CA VAL A 40 -62.72 39.08 3.02
C VAL A 40 -63.33 40.35 2.43
N THR A 41 -64.19 41.02 3.19
CA THR A 41 -64.99 42.17 2.73
C THR A 41 -64.45 43.52 3.20
N SER A 42 -63.58 43.52 4.22
CA SER A 42 -62.94 44.71 4.76
C SER A 42 -61.78 45.16 3.85
N PRO A 43 -61.75 46.41 3.37
CA PRO A 43 -60.68 46.92 2.51
C PRO A 43 -59.29 46.80 3.17
N LYS A 44 -59.22 46.99 4.48
CA LYS A 44 -57.97 46.91 5.24
C LYS A 44 -57.45 45.49 5.34
N ASP A 45 -58.35 44.51 5.47
CA ASP A 45 -57.96 43.10 5.57
C ASP A 45 -57.54 42.54 4.19
N LEU A 46 -58.15 43.02 3.10
CA LEU A 46 -57.70 42.74 1.73
C LEU A 46 -56.28 43.26 1.47
N GLU A 47 -56.01 44.52 1.85
CA GLU A 47 -54.66 45.10 1.69
C GLU A 47 -53.61 44.33 2.50
N ASN A 48 -53.94 43.93 3.73
CA ASN A 48 -53.06 43.11 4.57
C ASN A 48 -52.79 41.73 3.94
N LEU A 49 -53.83 41.06 3.43
CA LEU A 49 -53.71 39.76 2.78
C LEU A 49 -52.85 39.84 1.51
N GLN A 50 -53.01 40.87 0.69
CA GLN A 50 -52.18 41.10 -0.50
C GLN A 50 -50.71 41.34 -0.15
N LYS A 51 -50.43 42.10 0.93
CA LYS A 51 -49.07 42.30 1.45
C LYS A 51 -48.47 40.98 1.96
N GLU A 52 -49.26 40.17 2.65
CA GLU A 52 -48.83 38.85 3.12
C GLU A 52 -48.47 37.92 1.95
N ILE A 53 -49.31 37.84 0.92
CA ILE A 53 -49.03 37.05 -0.30
C ILE A 53 -47.73 37.51 -0.97
N THR A 54 -47.54 38.82 -1.13
CA THR A 54 -46.30 39.38 -1.69
C THR A 54 -45.07 39.02 -0.85
N SER A 55 -45.21 39.07 0.47
CA SER A 55 -44.14 38.69 1.40
C SER A 55 -43.83 37.19 1.33
N LEU A 56 -44.84 36.34 1.20
CA LEU A 56 -44.69 34.89 1.07
C LEU A 56 -44.04 34.52 -0.27
N ALA A 57 -44.40 35.20 -1.36
CA ALA A 57 -43.77 35.00 -2.67
C ALA A 57 -42.28 35.35 -2.63
N LYS A 58 -41.90 36.47 -1.99
CA LYS A 58 -40.49 36.81 -1.79
C LYS A 58 -39.77 35.74 -0.96
N ARG A 59 -40.39 35.31 0.15
CA ARG A 59 -39.80 34.28 1.02
C ARG A 59 -39.66 32.93 0.32
N GLN A 60 -40.60 32.58 -0.55
CA GLN A 60 -40.52 31.37 -1.37
C GLN A 60 -39.29 31.44 -2.29
N GLY A 61 -39.10 32.56 -3.00
CA GLY A 61 -37.90 32.76 -3.84
C GLY A 61 -36.61 32.65 -3.04
N ASP A 62 -36.51 33.31 -1.89
CA ASP A 62 -35.33 33.21 -1.02
C ASP A 62 -35.04 31.76 -0.58
N LEU A 63 -36.07 30.93 -0.37
CA LEU A 63 -35.93 29.52 0.01
C LEU A 63 -35.61 28.62 -1.19
N GLU A 64 -36.14 28.93 -2.37
CA GLU A 64 -35.81 28.23 -3.61
C GLU A 64 -34.34 28.43 -3.98
N ASP A 65 -33.79 29.63 -3.78
CA ASP A 65 -32.34 29.90 -3.94
C ASP A 65 -31.50 29.06 -2.97
N VAL A 66 -31.95 28.90 -1.72
CA VAL A 66 -31.29 28.02 -0.73
C VAL A 66 -31.35 26.55 -1.16
N VAL A 67 -32.48 26.09 -1.70
CA VAL A 67 -32.59 24.72 -2.24
C VAL A 67 -31.57 24.50 -3.35
N LEU A 68 -31.44 25.44 -4.28
CA LEU A 68 -30.47 25.35 -5.37
C LEU A 68 -29.02 25.29 -4.85
N GLU A 69 -28.66 26.14 -3.90
CA GLU A 69 -27.31 26.13 -3.30
C GLU A 69 -27.00 24.78 -2.63
N VAL A 70 -27.96 24.20 -1.90
CA VAL A 70 -27.79 22.90 -1.24
C VAL A 70 -27.72 21.76 -2.27
N MET A 71 -28.48 21.85 -3.36
CA MET A 71 -28.40 20.89 -4.48
C MET A 71 -27.01 20.89 -5.13
N GLU A 72 -26.45 22.07 -5.43
CA GLU A 72 -25.10 22.20 -5.99
C GLU A 72 -24.03 21.62 -5.05
N ARG A 73 -24.13 21.92 -3.74
CA ARG A 73 -23.25 21.35 -2.72
C ARG A 73 -23.35 19.83 -2.66
N ARG A 74 -24.57 19.28 -2.75
CA ARG A 74 -24.78 17.83 -2.76
C ARG A 74 -24.19 17.17 -4.00
N GLU A 75 -24.38 17.75 -5.18
CA GLU A 75 -23.81 17.25 -6.44
C GLU A 75 -22.27 17.18 -6.34
N SER A 76 -21.63 18.25 -5.86
CA SER A 76 -20.18 18.24 -5.62
C SER A 76 -19.74 17.15 -4.62
N ALA A 77 -20.50 16.93 -3.54
CA ALA A 77 -20.22 15.85 -2.60
C ALA A 77 -20.36 14.45 -3.24
N GLN A 78 -21.36 14.25 -4.11
CA GLN A 78 -21.59 13.01 -4.84
C GLN A 78 -20.45 12.70 -5.82
N GLU A 79 -20.00 13.69 -6.58
CA GLU A 79 -18.83 13.55 -7.47
C GLU A 79 -17.58 13.15 -6.69
N ARG A 80 -17.33 13.80 -5.55
CA ARG A 80 -16.20 13.47 -4.67
C ARG A 80 -16.30 12.06 -4.10
N VAL A 81 -17.49 11.59 -3.75
CA VAL A 81 -17.70 10.20 -3.31
C VAL A 81 -17.40 9.22 -4.45
N ALA A 82 -17.85 9.50 -5.67
CA ALA A 82 -17.61 8.66 -6.83
C ALA A 82 -16.10 8.56 -7.15
N GLU A 83 -15.42 9.71 -7.24
CA GLU A 83 -13.97 9.77 -7.50
C GLU A 83 -13.18 8.98 -6.45
N LEU A 84 -13.45 9.21 -5.16
CA LEU A 84 -12.73 8.51 -4.09
C LEU A 84 -13.01 7.01 -4.08
N THR A 85 -14.23 6.60 -4.42
CA THR A 85 -14.59 5.18 -4.53
C THR A 85 -13.82 4.49 -5.65
N GLU A 86 -13.71 5.14 -6.82
CA GLU A 86 -12.90 4.62 -7.94
C GLU A 86 -11.40 4.59 -7.59
N ARG A 87 -10.89 5.60 -6.90
CA ARG A 87 -9.50 5.62 -6.45
C ARG A 87 -9.20 4.48 -5.47
N VAL A 88 -10.11 4.24 -4.52
CA VAL A 88 -9.98 3.12 -3.57
C VAL A 88 -9.98 1.78 -4.31
N SER A 89 -10.91 1.55 -5.26
CA SER A 89 -10.97 0.29 -6.00
C SER A 89 -9.72 0.07 -6.88
N SER A 90 -9.21 1.13 -7.50
CA SER A 90 -7.97 1.11 -8.29
C SER A 90 -6.75 0.75 -7.43
N VAL A 91 -6.61 1.38 -6.25
CA VAL A 91 -5.52 1.09 -5.33
C VAL A 91 -5.64 -0.32 -4.77
N GLN A 92 -6.85 -0.77 -4.41
CA GLN A 92 -7.06 -2.14 -3.92
C GLN A 92 -6.64 -3.18 -4.96
N SER A 93 -7.02 -3.00 -6.22
CA SER A 93 -6.61 -3.89 -7.32
C SER A 93 -5.09 -3.98 -7.47
N LYS A 94 -4.38 -2.86 -7.29
CA LYS A 94 -2.90 -2.83 -7.34
C LYS A 94 -2.28 -3.54 -6.13
N ILE A 95 -2.88 -3.42 -4.95
CA ILE A 95 -2.44 -4.12 -3.73
C ILE A 95 -2.60 -5.63 -3.90
N ASP A 96 -3.73 -6.05 -4.46
CA ASP A 96 -4.04 -7.47 -4.66
C ASP A 96 -3.07 -8.10 -5.67
N ASP A 97 -2.81 -7.43 -6.80
CA ASP A 97 -1.80 -7.87 -7.78
C ASP A 97 -0.39 -7.95 -7.18
N ALA A 98 0.06 -6.90 -6.48
CA ALA A 98 1.37 -6.87 -5.87
C ALA A 98 1.52 -7.95 -4.79
N THR A 99 0.46 -8.20 -4.02
CA THR A 99 0.41 -9.27 -3.02
C THR A 99 0.53 -10.64 -3.67
N GLY A 100 -0.24 -10.92 -4.73
CA GLY A 100 -0.16 -12.18 -5.45
C GLY A 100 1.22 -12.44 -6.05
N ARG A 101 1.85 -11.43 -6.66
CA ARG A 101 3.22 -11.55 -7.19
C ARG A 101 4.25 -11.81 -6.09
N ARG A 102 4.14 -11.11 -4.96
CA ARG A 102 5.04 -11.28 -3.80
C ARG A 102 4.91 -12.68 -3.21
N ASP A 103 3.68 -13.18 -3.06
CA ASP A 103 3.43 -14.51 -2.48
C ASP A 103 3.94 -15.62 -3.40
N ALA A 104 3.75 -15.49 -4.71
CA ALA A 104 4.28 -16.43 -5.69
C ALA A 104 5.82 -16.47 -5.68
N ALA A 105 6.47 -15.30 -5.65
CA ALA A 105 7.93 -15.21 -5.57
C ALA A 105 8.47 -15.80 -4.26
N GLN A 106 7.81 -15.54 -3.13
CA GLN A 106 8.20 -16.10 -1.84
C GLN A 106 8.11 -17.63 -1.84
N GLN A 107 7.02 -18.19 -2.37
CA GLN A 107 6.87 -19.65 -2.46
C GLN A 107 7.97 -20.31 -3.30
N GLU A 108 8.41 -19.66 -4.38
CA GLU A 108 9.49 -20.18 -5.19
C GLU A 108 10.83 -20.16 -4.45
N LEU A 109 11.14 -19.04 -3.79
CA LEU A 109 12.33 -18.93 -2.94
C LEU A 109 12.33 -19.96 -1.80
N ASP A 110 11.18 -20.23 -1.18
CA ASP A 110 11.06 -21.23 -0.13
C ASP A 110 11.32 -22.65 -0.67
N ARG A 111 10.84 -22.98 -1.87
CA ARG A 111 11.13 -24.26 -2.54
C ARG A 111 12.60 -24.40 -2.89
N GLU A 112 13.21 -23.37 -3.46
CA GLU A 112 14.63 -23.35 -3.77
C GLU A 112 15.48 -23.50 -2.49
N ALA A 113 15.15 -22.75 -1.44
CA ALA A 113 15.85 -22.82 -0.15
C ALA A 113 15.74 -24.20 0.49
N ALA A 114 14.55 -24.83 0.45
CA ALA A 114 14.36 -26.18 0.96
C ALA A 114 15.18 -27.21 0.17
N THR A 115 15.20 -27.08 -1.16
CA THR A 115 15.98 -27.95 -2.06
C THR A 115 17.47 -27.84 -1.76
N VAL A 116 18.03 -26.64 -1.80
CA VAL A 116 19.46 -26.39 -1.55
C VAL A 116 19.86 -26.76 -0.11
N THR A 117 18.97 -26.58 0.87
CA THR A 117 19.23 -27.01 2.26
C THR A 117 19.36 -28.52 2.35
N LYS A 118 18.44 -29.26 1.72
CA LYS A 118 18.50 -30.73 1.69
C LYS A 118 19.74 -31.25 0.95
N GLU A 119 20.09 -30.64 -0.18
CA GLU A 119 21.32 -30.96 -0.90
C GLU A 119 22.56 -30.72 -0.02
N ARG A 120 22.60 -29.59 0.71
CA ARG A 120 23.67 -29.29 1.66
C ARG A 120 23.76 -30.34 2.75
N GLU A 121 22.64 -30.78 3.33
CA GLU A 121 22.62 -31.82 4.37
C GLU A 121 23.20 -33.14 3.88
N VAL A 122 22.83 -33.57 2.67
CA VAL A 122 23.37 -34.79 2.05
C VAL A 122 24.88 -34.69 1.86
N VAL A 123 25.39 -33.58 1.34
CA VAL A 123 26.84 -33.38 1.16
C VAL A 123 27.55 -33.29 2.50
N ALA A 124 27.01 -32.53 3.46
CA ALA A 124 27.60 -32.36 4.78
C ALA A 124 27.74 -33.69 5.54
N ALA A 125 26.81 -34.64 5.36
CA ALA A 125 26.87 -35.97 5.97
C ALA A 125 28.08 -36.80 5.50
N SER A 126 28.65 -36.49 4.32
CA SER A 126 29.86 -37.14 3.80
C SER A 126 31.18 -36.49 4.25
N ILE A 127 31.12 -35.36 4.96
CA ILE A 127 32.30 -34.60 5.39
C ILE A 127 32.63 -34.94 6.85
N PRO A 128 33.91 -35.18 7.22
CA PRO A 128 34.31 -35.39 8.60
C PRO A 128 33.83 -34.26 9.53
N ALA A 129 33.26 -34.64 10.68
CA ALA A 129 32.59 -33.71 11.59
C ALA A 129 33.48 -32.55 12.07
N ASP A 130 34.77 -32.81 12.31
CA ASP A 130 35.71 -31.78 12.76
C ASP A 130 36.06 -30.77 11.67
N LEU A 131 36.13 -31.23 10.41
CA LEU A 131 36.32 -30.34 9.25
C LEU A 131 35.06 -29.49 9.01
N LEU A 132 33.88 -30.07 9.14
CA LEU A 132 32.61 -29.34 9.01
C LEU A 132 32.47 -28.28 10.12
N LYS A 133 32.82 -28.61 11.37
CA LYS A 133 32.86 -27.63 12.49
C LYS A 133 33.81 -26.47 12.20
N LEU A 134 34.99 -26.75 11.64
CA LEU A 134 35.94 -25.71 11.25
C LEU A 134 35.35 -24.83 10.14
N TYR A 135 34.75 -25.43 9.11
CA TYR A 135 34.07 -24.71 8.04
C TYR A 135 32.96 -23.80 8.57
N ASP A 136 32.05 -24.32 9.41
CA ASP A 136 30.92 -23.54 9.93
C ASP A 136 31.38 -22.39 10.84
N LYS A 137 32.42 -22.60 11.66
CA LYS A 137 33.05 -21.53 12.44
C LYS A 137 33.59 -20.41 11.54
N LEU A 138 34.34 -20.77 10.50
CA LEU A 138 34.90 -19.80 9.56
C LEU A 138 33.82 -19.13 8.71
N ARG A 139 32.79 -19.88 8.31
CA ARG A 139 31.63 -19.39 7.57
C ARG A 139 30.92 -18.28 8.33
N ALA A 140 30.69 -18.47 9.63
CA ALA A 140 30.08 -17.47 10.50
C ALA A 140 30.95 -16.22 10.67
N GLN A 141 32.28 -16.39 10.76
CA GLN A 141 33.23 -15.27 10.93
C GLN A 141 33.50 -14.51 9.63
N GLN A 142 33.37 -15.16 8.47
CA GLN A 142 33.84 -14.64 7.18
C GLN A 142 32.69 -14.38 6.19
N GLY A 143 31.53 -13.93 6.69
CA GLY A 143 30.42 -13.44 5.87
C GLY A 143 29.74 -14.51 5.02
N GLY A 144 29.63 -15.74 5.51
CA GLY A 144 28.87 -16.81 4.86
C GLY A 144 29.69 -17.80 4.02
N VAL A 145 31.02 -17.61 3.92
CA VAL A 145 31.93 -18.47 3.14
C VAL A 145 33.11 -18.93 4.00
N GLY A 146 33.15 -20.22 4.38
CA GLY A 146 34.19 -20.80 5.24
C GLY A 146 35.39 -21.41 4.49
N ALA A 147 35.24 -21.67 3.19
CA ALA A 147 36.26 -22.27 2.33
C ALA A 147 36.31 -21.55 0.98
N ALA A 148 37.50 -21.45 0.40
CA ALA A 148 37.74 -20.77 -0.87
C ALA A 148 38.59 -21.65 -1.79
N LYS A 149 38.23 -21.65 -3.08
CA LYS A 149 39.03 -22.27 -4.13
C LYS A 149 40.36 -21.54 -4.25
N LEU A 150 41.45 -22.29 -4.31
CA LEU A 150 42.73 -21.77 -4.77
C LEU A 150 42.78 -21.89 -6.29
N TYR A 151 42.89 -20.77 -6.98
CA TYR A 151 42.90 -20.70 -8.44
C TYR A 151 44.08 -19.88 -8.91
N GLN A 152 44.99 -20.48 -9.70
CA GLN A 152 46.19 -19.81 -10.21
C GLN A 152 46.94 -19.03 -9.11
N ARG A 153 47.27 -19.70 -8.00
CA ARG A 153 47.93 -19.12 -6.81
C ARG A 153 47.14 -18.04 -6.08
N ARG A 154 45.91 -17.74 -6.48
CA ARG A 154 45.02 -16.77 -5.85
C ARG A 154 43.95 -17.44 -5.01
N CYS A 155 43.76 -16.95 -3.78
CA CYS A 155 42.63 -17.34 -2.95
C CYS A 155 41.36 -16.65 -3.46
N GLU A 156 40.36 -17.39 -3.95
CA GLU A 156 39.10 -16.80 -4.45
C GLU A 156 38.22 -16.20 -3.33
N GLY A 157 38.57 -16.41 -2.06
CA GLY A 157 37.85 -15.85 -0.91
C GLY A 157 38.23 -14.40 -0.60
N CYS A 158 39.53 -14.08 -0.58
CA CYS A 158 40.01 -12.70 -0.40
C CYS A 158 40.54 -12.06 -1.68
N ARG A 159 40.62 -12.83 -2.77
CA ARG A 159 41.14 -12.44 -4.09
C ARG A 159 42.59 -11.96 -4.08
N LEU A 160 43.35 -12.30 -3.05
CA LEU A 160 44.79 -12.05 -2.97
C LEU A 160 45.57 -13.24 -3.51
N GLU A 161 46.63 -12.93 -4.25
CA GLU A 161 47.62 -13.91 -4.68
C GLU A 161 48.48 -14.32 -3.48
N LEU A 162 48.74 -15.61 -3.36
CA LEU A 162 49.62 -16.15 -2.35
C LEU A 162 51.07 -15.78 -2.69
N ASN A 163 51.85 -15.45 -1.67
CA ASN A 163 53.27 -15.21 -1.86
C ASN A 163 54.00 -16.54 -2.18
N ILE A 164 55.24 -16.44 -2.65
CA ILE A 164 56.03 -17.61 -3.09
C ILE A 164 56.22 -18.63 -1.96
N THR A 165 56.38 -18.18 -0.72
CA THR A 165 56.54 -19.06 0.45
C THR A 165 55.24 -19.85 0.70
N GLU A 166 54.10 -19.15 0.76
CA GLU A 166 52.78 -19.76 0.93
C GLU A 166 52.48 -20.77 -0.20
N VAL A 167 52.80 -20.44 -1.46
CA VAL A 167 52.63 -21.37 -2.59
C VAL A 167 53.45 -22.64 -2.41
N ASN A 168 54.70 -22.52 -1.99
CA ASN A 168 55.57 -23.67 -1.76
C ASN A 168 55.09 -24.53 -0.59
N GLU A 169 54.61 -23.93 0.50
CA GLU A 169 54.02 -24.64 1.63
C GLU A 169 52.76 -25.41 1.22
N VAL A 170 51.87 -24.77 0.46
CA VAL A 170 50.63 -25.39 -0.05
C VAL A 170 50.94 -26.56 -1.00
N LYS A 171 52.01 -26.44 -1.80
CA LYS A 171 52.49 -27.48 -2.72
C LYS A 171 53.14 -28.66 -2.00
N ALA A 172 53.89 -28.40 -0.93
CA ALA A 172 54.57 -29.44 -0.14
C ALA A 172 53.63 -30.21 0.80
N ALA A 173 52.52 -29.59 1.21
CA ALA A 173 51.55 -30.20 2.11
C ALA A 173 50.85 -31.43 1.48
N SER A 174 50.64 -32.48 2.28
CA SER A 174 49.97 -33.71 1.84
C SER A 174 48.54 -33.42 1.35
N PRO A 175 47.96 -34.21 0.42
CA PRO A 175 46.63 -33.96 -0.13
C PRO A 175 45.50 -33.85 0.90
N ASP A 176 45.61 -34.57 2.01
CA ASP A 176 44.69 -34.61 3.14
C ASP A 176 44.89 -33.47 4.17
N THR A 177 45.98 -32.71 4.07
CA THR A 177 46.22 -31.56 4.94
C THR A 177 45.22 -30.43 4.65
N VAL A 178 44.51 -29.98 5.70
CA VAL A 178 43.57 -28.85 5.64
C VAL A 178 44.34 -27.54 5.82
N LEU A 179 44.56 -26.83 4.72
CA LEU A 179 45.27 -25.56 4.69
C LEU A 179 44.33 -24.37 4.85
N ARG A 180 44.83 -23.25 5.37
CA ARG A 180 44.09 -21.99 5.50
C ARG A 180 44.86 -20.85 4.87
N CYS A 181 44.13 -19.92 4.27
CA CYS A 181 44.72 -18.69 3.75
C CYS A 181 45.24 -17.82 4.91
N GLU A 182 46.47 -17.34 4.83
CA GLU A 182 47.04 -16.49 5.89
C GLU A 182 46.29 -15.16 6.03
N ASN A 183 45.83 -14.62 4.89
CA ASN A 183 45.15 -13.33 4.81
C ASN A 183 43.71 -13.36 5.35
N CYS A 184 42.90 -14.36 4.96
CA CYS A 184 41.47 -14.40 5.32
C CYS A 184 41.04 -15.63 6.12
N ARG A 185 41.97 -16.52 6.48
CA ARG A 185 41.76 -17.70 7.35
C ARG A 185 40.78 -18.75 6.82
N ARG A 186 40.12 -18.53 5.68
CA ARG A 186 39.28 -19.53 5.01
C ARG A 186 40.10 -20.77 4.64
N ILE A 187 39.44 -21.93 4.65
CA ILE A 187 40.04 -23.19 4.18
C ILE A 187 40.38 -23.04 2.70
N LEU A 188 41.59 -23.40 2.29
CA LEU A 188 42.02 -23.41 0.89
C LEU A 188 41.70 -24.75 0.26
N VAL A 189 40.81 -24.74 -0.74
CA VAL A 189 40.47 -25.93 -1.53
C VAL A 189 41.39 -25.99 -2.73
N ARG A 190 42.30 -26.97 -2.73
CA ARG A 190 43.23 -27.25 -3.82
C ARG A 190 42.53 -28.06 -4.92
N THR A 191 42.70 -27.66 -6.16
CA THR A 191 42.18 -28.34 -7.36
C THR A 191 43.25 -28.36 -8.45
N ALA A 192 42.98 -29.02 -9.58
CA ALA A 192 43.89 -29.00 -10.75
C ALA A 192 44.16 -27.58 -11.28
N GLU A 193 43.30 -26.62 -10.95
CA GLU A 193 43.41 -25.23 -11.41
C GLU A 193 44.16 -24.33 -10.42
N SER A 194 44.66 -24.88 -9.31
CA SER A 194 45.33 -24.09 -8.27
C SER A 194 46.65 -23.46 -8.72
N GLY A 195 47.25 -23.91 -9.83
CA GLY A 195 48.50 -23.35 -10.36
C GLY A 195 49.72 -23.61 -9.45
N LEU A 196 49.68 -24.74 -8.73
CA LEU A 196 50.72 -25.25 -7.82
C LEU A 196 51.70 -26.16 -8.56
#